data_AF-A0A7S2KTW8-F1
#
_entry.id   AF-A0A7S2KTW8-F1
#
_cell.length_a   1.000
_cell.length_b   1.000
_cell.length_c   1.000
_cell.angle_alpha   90.00
_cell.angle_beta   90.00
_cell.angle_gamma   90.00
#
_symmetry.space_group_name_H-M   'P 1'
#
loop_
_entity.id
_entity.type
_entity.pdbx_description
1 polymer ?
#
loop_
_entity_poly.entity_id
_entity_poly.type
_entity_poly.pdbx_seq_one_letter_code
_entity_poly.pdbx_strand_id
1 'polypeptide(L)'
;AASLRADRAIVLEAVRSAASAWSFARKALQKDPILRPKRAAANRIAGEGAAAPVLTCGPAVPMLDGGIEVEVSRLSGEAAKLQLPGQCTMGHLASAAAARFSIDAGLVHLVVSGEAVRPVDVARR
;
A
#
# COMPACT_ATOMS: atom_id res chain seq x y z
N ALA A 1 -14.78 17.98 13.32
CA ALA A 1 -15.27 16.58 13.35
C ALA A 1 -15.89 16.11 12.03
N ALA A 2 -16.75 16.90 11.35
CA ALA A 2 -17.37 16.50 10.08
C ALA A 2 -16.38 16.26 8.93
N SER A 3 -15.23 16.95 8.95
CA SER A 3 -14.15 16.79 7.97
C SER A 3 -13.47 15.41 8.04
N LEU A 4 -13.22 14.89 9.24
CA LEU A 4 -12.49 13.63 9.44
C LEU A 4 -13.23 12.42 8.88
N ARG A 5 -14.57 12.38 9.00
CA ARG A 5 -15.41 11.30 8.44
C ARG A 5 -15.48 11.35 6.92
N ALA A 6 -15.11 12.47 6.31
CA ALA A 6 -15.09 12.68 4.86
C ALA A 6 -13.67 12.60 4.28
N ASP A 7 -12.65 12.57 5.12
CA ASP A 7 -11.26 12.42 4.71
C ASP A 7 -10.96 10.95 4.46
N ARG A 8 -10.63 10.63 3.21
CA ARG A 8 -10.41 9.27 2.74
C ARG A 8 -9.21 8.60 3.44
N ALA A 9 -8.12 9.32 3.67
CA ALA A 9 -6.91 8.77 4.26
C ALA A 9 -7.12 8.51 5.76
N ILE A 10 -7.76 9.46 6.46
CA ILE A 10 -8.07 9.31 7.88
C ILE A 10 -9.07 8.18 8.11
N VAL A 11 -10.11 8.06 7.27
CA VAL A 11 -11.06 6.95 7.36
C VAL A 11 -10.36 5.61 7.10
N LEU A 12 -9.44 5.54 6.15
CA LEU A 12 -8.69 4.30 5.90
C LEU A 12 -7.91 3.86 7.15
N GLU A 13 -7.14 4.76 7.75
CA GLU A 13 -6.36 4.44 8.95
C GLU A 13 -7.25 4.07 10.14
N ALA A 14 -8.38 4.78 10.32
CA ALA A 14 -9.35 4.43 11.33
C ALA A 14 -9.93 3.01 11.11
N VAL A 15 -10.23 2.63 9.87
CA VAL A 15 -10.74 1.29 9.53
C VAL A 15 -9.69 0.21 9.73
N ARG A 16 -8.41 0.50 9.46
CA ARG A 16 -7.29 -0.43 9.72
C ARG A 16 -7.13 -0.71 11.20
N SER A 17 -7.28 0.32 12.03
CA SER A 17 -7.19 0.20 13.49
C SER A 17 -8.43 -0.49 14.07
N ALA A 18 -9.63 -0.09 13.61
CA ALA A 18 -10.90 -0.66 14.05
C ALA A 18 -11.86 -0.81 12.86
N ALA A 19 -12.15 -2.05 12.47
CA ALA A 19 -13.07 -2.33 11.36
C ALA A 19 -14.45 -1.65 11.49
N SER A 20 -14.91 -1.44 12.74
CA SER A 20 -16.17 -0.75 13.05
C SER A 20 -16.18 0.74 12.63
N ALA A 21 -15.00 1.37 12.50
CA ALA A 21 -14.87 2.77 12.07
C ALA A 21 -15.46 3.03 10.68
N TRP A 22 -15.55 1.99 9.84
CA TRP A 22 -16.13 2.09 8.49
C TRP A 22 -17.59 2.58 8.52
N SER A 23 -18.37 2.18 9.54
CA SER A 23 -19.76 2.59 9.70
C SER A 23 -19.93 4.09 9.99
N PHE A 24 -18.89 4.75 10.50
CA PHE A 24 -18.87 6.18 10.82
C PHE A 24 -18.36 7.05 9.66
N ALA A 25 -17.82 6.44 8.60
CA ALA A 25 -17.41 7.16 7.41
C ALA A 25 -18.62 7.85 6.76
N ARG A 26 -18.38 8.97 6.06
CA ARG A 26 -19.41 9.64 5.27
C ARG A 26 -19.99 8.66 4.25
N LYS A 27 -21.31 8.71 4.00
CA LYS A 27 -22.02 7.79 3.08
C LYS A 27 -21.34 7.62 1.71
N ALA A 28 -20.72 8.67 1.18
CA ALA A 28 -19.97 8.61 -0.08
C ALA A 28 -18.74 7.68 0.02
N LEU A 29 -18.01 7.72 1.14
CA LEU A 29 -16.82 6.89 1.40
C LEU A 29 -17.16 5.45 1.78
N GLN A 30 -18.35 5.17 2.31
CA GLN A 30 -18.79 3.79 2.56
C GLN A 30 -18.88 2.95 1.27
N LYS A 31 -19.05 3.61 0.12
CA LYS A 31 -19.07 2.97 -1.20
C LYS A 31 -17.67 2.72 -1.77
N ASP A 32 -16.63 3.29 -1.17
CA ASP A 32 -15.26 3.13 -1.63
C ASP A 32 -14.75 1.71 -1.32
N PRO A 33 -14.34 0.93 -2.34
CA PRO A 33 -13.82 -0.41 -2.14
C PRO A 33 -12.59 -0.48 -1.24
N ILE A 34 -11.71 0.53 -1.27
CA ILE A 34 -10.45 0.49 -0.50
C ILE A 34 -10.68 0.65 0.99
N LEU A 35 -11.76 1.35 1.37
CA LEU A 35 -12.13 1.62 2.75
C LEU A 35 -12.90 0.47 3.38
N ARG A 36 -13.25 -0.57 2.62
CA ARG A 36 -13.89 -1.77 3.20
C ARG A 36 -12.91 -2.44 4.17
N PRO A 37 -13.36 -2.91 5.35
CA PRO A 37 -12.46 -3.45 6.38
C PRO A 37 -11.45 -4.49 5.88
N LYS A 38 -11.92 -5.48 5.09
CA LYS A 38 -11.03 -6.51 4.52
C LYS A 38 -9.96 -5.93 3.58
N ARG A 39 -10.28 -4.90 2.82
CA ARG A 39 -9.35 -4.25 1.88
C ARG A 39 -8.40 -3.30 2.59
N ALA A 40 -8.91 -2.54 3.55
CA ALA A 40 -8.10 -1.67 4.40
C ALA A 40 -7.05 -2.48 5.18
N ALA A 41 -7.44 -3.61 5.79
CA ALA A 41 -6.53 -4.50 6.51
C ALA A 41 -5.49 -5.18 5.60
N ALA A 42 -5.84 -5.48 4.35
CA ALA A 42 -4.92 -6.09 3.38
C ALA A 42 -3.95 -5.07 2.74
N ASN A 43 -4.22 -3.77 2.83
CA ASN A 43 -3.36 -2.74 2.26
C ASN A 43 -2.07 -2.63 3.08
N ARG A 44 -0.91 -2.89 2.47
CA ARG A 44 0.39 -2.80 3.17
C ARG A 44 1.13 -1.49 2.94
N ILE A 45 0.52 -0.54 2.23
CA ILE A 45 1.10 0.79 2.05
C ILE A 45 0.81 1.64 3.30
N ALA A 46 1.83 2.32 3.79
CA ALA A 46 1.79 3.16 4.98
C ALA A 46 1.18 4.53 4.66
N GLY A 47 0.31 5.01 5.55
CA GLY A 47 -0.20 6.39 5.53
C GLY A 47 0.82 7.39 6.08
N GLU A 48 0.54 8.67 5.89
CA GLU A 48 1.38 9.75 6.44
C GLU A 48 1.50 9.62 7.97
N GLY A 49 2.72 9.79 8.49
CA GLY A 49 3.02 9.66 9.92
C GLY A 49 3.08 8.23 10.47
N ALA A 50 2.79 7.20 9.67
CA ALA A 50 2.94 5.82 10.10
C ALA A 50 4.42 5.43 10.23
N ALA A 51 4.77 4.80 11.35
CA ALA A 51 6.10 4.24 11.58
C ALA A 51 6.28 2.97 10.72
N ALA A 52 6.90 3.13 9.56
CA ALA A 52 7.17 2.05 8.61
C ALA A 52 8.49 2.32 7.88
N PRO A 53 9.22 1.27 7.47
CA PRO A 53 10.41 1.45 6.64
C PRO A 53 10.04 1.97 5.24
N VAL A 54 10.98 2.72 4.66
CA VAL A 54 10.90 3.23 3.28
C VAL A 54 11.54 2.23 2.34
N LEU A 55 10.80 1.85 1.30
CA LEU A 55 11.22 0.98 0.22
C LEU A 55 11.13 1.73 -1.10
N THR A 56 12.23 1.75 -1.84
CA THR A 56 12.31 2.33 -3.18
C THR A 56 12.20 1.23 -4.22
N CYS A 57 11.35 1.44 -5.22
CA CYS A 57 11.16 0.52 -6.33
C CYS A 57 11.85 1.07 -7.57
N GLY A 58 12.67 0.22 -8.19
CA GLY A 58 13.22 0.42 -9.51
C GLY A 58 12.16 0.18 -10.61
N PRO A 59 12.57 0.29 -11.88
CA PRO A 59 11.69 0.07 -13.01
C PRO A 59 11.16 -1.38 -13.04
N ALA A 60 9.91 -1.54 -13.49
CA ALA A 60 9.33 -2.84 -13.77
C ALA A 60 9.83 -3.35 -15.13
N VAL A 61 10.44 -4.53 -15.13
CA VAL A 61 10.94 -5.20 -16.33
C VAL A 61 10.00 -6.36 -16.67
N PRO A 62 9.41 -6.41 -17.88
CA PRO A 62 8.53 -7.51 -18.26
C PRO A 62 9.31 -8.82 -18.42
N MET A 63 8.68 -9.93 -18.04
CA MET A 63 9.22 -11.28 -18.13
C MET A 63 8.55 -12.08 -19.27
N LEU A 64 9.22 -13.13 -19.76
CA LEU A 64 8.74 -13.96 -20.87
C LEU A 64 7.44 -14.73 -20.56
N ASP A 65 7.18 -14.99 -19.28
CA ASP A 65 5.98 -15.66 -18.79
C ASP A 65 4.78 -14.71 -18.59
N GLY A 66 4.93 -13.43 -18.95
CA GLY A 66 3.92 -12.39 -18.74
C GLY A 66 3.92 -11.79 -17.32
N GLY A 67 4.90 -12.15 -16.48
CA GLY A 67 5.20 -11.48 -15.23
C GLY A 67 5.95 -10.16 -15.40
N ILE A 68 6.23 -9.52 -14.27
CA ILE A 68 7.18 -8.40 -14.17
C ILE A 68 8.18 -8.69 -13.05
N GLU A 69 9.41 -8.26 -13.26
CA GLU A 69 10.44 -8.18 -12.22
C GLU A 69 10.60 -6.72 -11.79
N VAL A 70 10.61 -6.48 -10.48
CA VAL A 70 10.85 -5.16 -9.89
C VAL A 70 11.96 -5.29 -8.85
N GLU A 71 13.00 -4.48 -8.97
CA GLU A 71 13.98 -4.34 -7.90
C GLU A 71 13.42 -3.43 -6.82
N VAL A 72 13.47 -3.88 -5.57
CA VAL A 72 13.07 -3.10 -4.40
C VAL A 72 14.23 -3.01 -3.43
N SER A 73 14.51 -1.81 -2.94
CA SER A 73 15.60 -1.55 -2.03
C SER A 73 15.17 -0.75 -0.81
N ARG A 74 15.85 -0.98 0.31
CA ARG A 74 15.79 -0.15 1.51
C ARG A 74 16.77 1.00 1.39
N LEU A 75 16.52 2.07 2.15
CA LEU A 75 17.48 3.17 2.31
C LEU A 75 18.83 2.72 2.93
N SER A 76 18.87 1.56 3.58
CA SER A 76 20.11 0.94 4.06
C SER A 76 20.99 0.37 2.94
N GLY A 77 20.51 0.33 1.70
CA GLY A 77 21.19 -0.26 0.55
C GLY A 77 20.88 -1.74 0.31
N GLU A 78 20.14 -2.39 1.22
CA GLU A 78 19.68 -3.76 1.01
C GLU A 78 18.66 -3.80 -0.14
N ALA A 79 18.92 -4.61 -1.17
CA ALA A 79 18.07 -4.71 -2.36
C ALA A 79 17.65 -6.16 -2.63
N ALA A 80 16.47 -6.33 -3.22
CA ALA A 80 15.92 -7.61 -3.62
C ALA A 80 15.10 -7.46 -4.90
N LYS A 81 15.21 -8.45 -5.79
CA LYS A 81 14.33 -8.57 -6.95
C LYS A 81 13.06 -9.30 -6.57
N LEU A 82 11.91 -8.73 -6.93
CA LEU A 82 10.59 -9.31 -6.73
C LEU A 82 9.99 -9.67 -8.09
N GLN A 83 9.52 -10.90 -8.22
CA GLN A 83 8.75 -11.34 -9.37
C GLN A 83 7.27 -11.28 -9.03
N LEU A 84 6.52 -10.55 -9.85
CA LEU A 84 5.11 -10.28 -9.66
C LEU A 84 4.34 -10.62 -10.93
N PRO A 85 3.06 -11.02 -10.84
CA PRO A 85 2.23 -11.17 -12.02
C PRO A 85 2.09 -9.83 -12.77
N GLY A 86 2.05 -9.83 -14.11
CA GLY A 86 2.01 -8.59 -14.91
C GLY A 86 0.78 -7.69 -14.69
N GLN A 87 -0.24 -8.17 -13.99
CA GLN A 87 -1.45 -7.44 -13.61
C GLN A 87 -1.54 -7.15 -12.10
N CYS A 88 -0.38 -7.06 -11.44
CA CYS A 88 -0.33 -6.73 -10.01
C CYS A 88 -0.66 -5.27 -9.73
N THR A 89 -1.17 -4.99 -8.53
CA THR A 89 -1.39 -3.62 -8.03
C THR A 89 -0.23 -3.18 -7.16
N MET A 90 -0.10 -1.88 -6.87
CA MET A 90 0.87 -1.39 -5.89
C MET A 90 0.71 -2.03 -4.50
N GLY A 91 -0.51 -2.45 -4.13
CA GLY A 91 -0.76 -3.19 -2.90
C GLY A 91 -0.15 -4.60 -2.91
N HIS A 92 -0.11 -5.26 -4.06
CA HIS A 92 0.58 -6.55 -4.21
C HIS A 92 2.10 -6.36 -4.11
N LEU A 93 2.65 -5.34 -4.76
CA LEU A 93 4.08 -4.99 -4.67
C LEU A 93 4.48 -4.69 -3.22
N ALA A 94 3.72 -3.85 -2.52
CA ALA A 94 3.96 -3.54 -1.10
C ALA A 94 3.90 -4.79 -0.22
N SER A 95 2.95 -5.69 -0.47
CA SER A 95 2.82 -6.95 0.29
C SER A 95 4.01 -7.89 0.04
N ALA A 96 4.42 -8.06 -1.22
CA ALA A 96 5.57 -8.87 -1.59
C ALA A 96 6.87 -8.30 -1.00
N ALA A 97 7.04 -6.99 -1.05
CA ALA A 97 8.20 -6.31 -0.48
C ALA A 97 8.24 -6.45 1.05
N ALA A 98 7.12 -6.21 1.74
CA ALA A 98 7.03 -6.40 3.18
C ALA A 98 7.40 -7.83 3.62
N ALA A 99 6.94 -8.83 2.86
CA ALA A 99 7.28 -10.23 3.10
C ALA A 99 8.76 -10.53 2.83
N ARG A 100 9.31 -10.03 1.71
CA ARG A 100 10.71 -10.27 1.31
C ARG A 100 11.72 -9.71 2.29
N PHE A 101 11.37 -8.63 2.97
CA PHE A 101 12.21 -7.92 3.92
C PHE A 101 11.86 -8.22 5.39
N SER A 102 10.95 -9.17 5.65
CA SER A 102 10.51 -9.58 6.99
C SER A 102 10.08 -8.40 7.88
N ILE A 103 9.19 -7.54 7.37
CA ILE A 103 8.76 -6.34 8.08
C ILE A 103 7.58 -6.67 9.01
N ASP A 104 7.86 -6.73 10.32
CA ASP A 104 6.92 -7.20 11.37
C ASP A 104 5.62 -6.40 11.46
N ALA A 105 5.69 -5.06 11.34
CA ALA A 105 4.51 -4.19 11.33
C ALA A 105 3.67 -4.34 10.05
N GLY A 106 4.23 -4.99 9.02
CA GLY A 106 3.58 -5.29 7.75
C GLY A 106 3.33 -4.09 6.84
N LEU A 107 3.60 -2.87 7.29
CA LEU A 107 3.44 -1.61 6.57
C LEU A 107 4.75 -1.14 5.95
N VAL A 108 4.67 -0.51 4.77
CA VAL A 108 5.82 0.06 4.06
C VAL A 108 5.47 1.40 3.43
N HIS A 109 6.40 2.35 3.51
CA HIS A 109 6.38 3.53 2.64
C HIS A 109 6.99 3.13 1.31
N LEU A 110 6.18 3.13 0.25
CA LEU A 110 6.62 2.73 -1.08
C LEU A 110 6.92 3.97 -1.91
N VAL A 111 8.11 4.01 -2.52
CA VAL A 111 8.52 5.08 -3.42
C VAL A 111 8.75 4.49 -4.81
N VAL A 112 7.99 4.92 -5.80
CA VAL A 112 8.07 4.44 -7.19
C VAL A 112 8.44 5.62 -8.07
N SER A 113 9.52 5.50 -8.85
CA SER A 113 10.00 6.58 -9.72
C SER A 113 10.22 7.93 -9.00
N GLY A 114 10.60 7.88 -7.72
CA GLY A 114 10.84 9.06 -6.88
C GLY A 114 9.58 9.62 -6.20
N GLU A 115 8.39 9.09 -6.47
CA GLU A 115 7.14 9.53 -5.85
C GLU A 115 6.65 8.55 -4.78
N ALA A 116 6.21 9.10 -3.65
CA ALA A 116 5.62 8.30 -2.57
C ALA A 116 4.20 7.84 -2.95
N VAL A 117 3.99 6.53 -2.95
CA VAL A 117 2.67 5.93 -3.18
C VAL A 117 1.87 6.00 -1.90
N ARG A 118 0.68 6.60 -1.94
CA ARG A 118 -0.19 6.67 -0.77
C ARG A 118 -1.10 5.45 -0.69
N PRO A 119 -1.60 5.09 0.50
CA PRO A 119 -2.51 3.95 0.65
C PRO A 119 -3.79 4.08 -0.16
N VAL A 120 -4.22 5.30 -0.46
CA VAL A 120 -5.40 5.59 -1.27
C VAL A 120 -5.15 5.53 -2.78
N ASP A 121 -3.88 5.48 -3.20
CA ASP A 121 -3.44 5.45 -4.60
C ASP A 121 -3.31 4.02 -5.16
N VAL A 122 -3.57 2.99 -4.35
CA VAL A 122 -3.37 1.56 -4.67
C VAL A 122 -4.12 1.08 -5.92
N ALA A 123 -5.13 1.84 -6.39
CA ALA A 123 -5.86 1.56 -7.62
C ALA A 123 -5.18 2.10 -8.90
N ARG A 124 -4.11 2.90 -8.79
CA ARG A 124 -3.31 3.33 -9.94
C ARG A 124 -2.51 2.15 -10.46
N ARG A 125 -2.68 1.86 -11.75
CA ARG A 125 -1.86 0.91 -12.52
C ARG A 125 -0.57 1.59 -12.95
#